data_AF-A0A524CKR5-F1
#
_entry.id   AF-A0A524CKR5-F1
#
_cell.length_a   1.000
_cell.length_b   1.000
_cell.length_c   1.000
_cell.angle_alpha   90.00
_cell.angle_beta   90.00
_cell.angle_gamma   90.00
#
_symmetry.space_group_name_H-M   'P 1'
#
loop_
_entity.id
_entity.type
_entity.pdbx_description
1 polymer ?
#
loop_
_entity_poly.entity_id
_entity_poly.type
_entity_poly.pdbx_seq_one_letter_code
_entity_poly.pdbx_strand_id
1 'polypeptide(L)'
;MNRKLLNIKIRTKNILYLLLVGIILFGIFITPINTEAASYTPSLNKGTKILEIKTYNKTSWMNVVNSFGPDEWFGENSNITGARSKVTTVAWYFSNFTTFRLFTEFMLSEEEFLYLLSINMTTPDLINFTKNSINSTYPREYETWTVGWNKLNYSTGILKETDNKSSYFFPIFRQPAQYRSILDDYNNWTAKINQILNSSGMATISNYTEHDFLWKLIFDGLRAPKPTESYLSSLINGLNCCDIASVMDNT
;
A
#
# COMPACT_ATOMS: atom_id res chain seq x y z
N MET A 1 -77.74 -12.42 12.28
CA MET A 1 -76.44 -12.37 12.98
C MET A 1 -75.80 -11.01 12.68
N ASN A 2 -75.96 -10.04 13.58
CA ASN A 2 -75.57 -8.63 13.38
C ASN A 2 -74.08 -8.42 13.69
N ARG A 3 -73.28 -7.98 12.70
CA ARG A 3 -71.94 -7.42 12.93
C ARG A 3 -71.99 -5.90 12.76
N LYS A 4 -71.88 -5.18 13.88
CA LYS A 4 -71.63 -3.72 13.89
C LYS A 4 -70.22 -3.48 13.34
N LEU A 5 -70.11 -2.73 12.24
CA LEU A 5 -68.84 -2.22 11.74
C LEU A 5 -68.37 -1.06 12.64
N LEU A 6 -67.26 -1.25 13.34
CA LEU A 6 -66.61 -0.23 14.15
C LEU A 6 -65.96 0.79 13.21
N ASN A 7 -66.56 1.97 13.07
CA ASN A 7 -66.05 3.02 12.20
C ASN A 7 -64.96 3.82 12.96
N ILE A 8 -63.72 3.31 12.95
CA ILE A 8 -62.58 4.02 13.55
C ILE A 8 -62.17 5.14 12.61
N LYS A 9 -62.72 6.33 12.85
CA LYS A 9 -62.35 7.57 12.16
C LYS A 9 -61.01 8.06 12.74
N ILE A 10 -59.91 7.47 12.28
CA ILE A 10 -58.56 7.91 12.69
C ILE A 10 -58.37 9.36 12.22
N ARG A 11 -58.23 10.30 13.15
CA ARG A 11 -57.97 11.72 12.87
C ARG A 11 -56.64 11.82 12.11
N THR A 12 -56.72 12.10 10.81
CA THR A 12 -55.60 12.29 9.88
C THR A 12 -54.54 13.29 10.38
N LYS A 13 -54.91 14.25 11.23
CA LYS A 13 -53.95 15.16 11.87
C LYS A 13 -52.89 14.44 12.71
N ASN A 14 -53.25 13.37 13.42
CA ASN A 14 -52.31 12.65 14.29
C ASN A 14 -51.30 11.81 13.50
N ILE A 15 -51.68 11.34 12.31
CA ILE A 15 -50.79 10.58 11.41
C ILE A 15 -49.68 11.50 10.86
N LEU A 16 -50.02 12.75 10.53
CA LEU A 16 -49.04 13.72 10.05
C LEU A 16 -47.98 14.05 11.12
N TYR A 17 -48.40 14.23 12.38
CA TYR A 17 -47.47 14.44 13.49
C TYR A 17 -46.58 13.22 13.75
N LEU A 18 -47.13 12.00 13.66
CA LEU A 18 -46.35 10.76 13.78
C LEU A 18 -45.34 10.59 12.64
N LEU A 19 -45.71 10.96 11.41
CA LEU A 19 -44.79 10.95 10.26
C LEU A 19 -43.68 12.00 10.41
N LEU A 20 -44.01 13.22 10.85
CA LEU A 20 -43.02 14.27 11.09
C LEU A 20 -42.03 13.90 12.19
N VAL A 21 -42.52 13.34 13.30
CA VAL A 21 -41.65 12.82 14.38
C VAL A 21 -40.81 11.65 13.87
N GLY A 22 -41.37 10.76 13.06
CA GLY A 22 -40.63 9.69 12.40
C GLY A 22 -39.49 10.18 11.51
N ILE A 23 -39.72 11.22 10.69
CA ILE A 23 -38.70 11.81 9.82
C ILE A 23 -37.60 12.50 10.62
N ILE A 24 -37.97 13.22 11.70
CA ILE A 24 -36.98 13.88 12.58
C ILE A 24 -36.13 12.82 13.30
N LEU A 25 -36.74 11.76 13.82
CA LEU A 25 -36.01 10.67 14.45
C LEU A 25 -35.12 9.93 13.45
N PHE A 26 -35.60 9.62 12.25
CA PHE A 26 -34.77 9.03 11.19
C PHE A 26 -33.63 9.96 10.77
N GLY A 27 -33.85 11.28 10.71
CA GLY A 27 -32.82 12.27 10.40
C GLY A 27 -31.73 12.38 11.48
N ILE A 28 -32.07 12.17 12.76
CA ILE A 28 -31.11 12.19 13.88
C ILE A 28 -30.25 10.90 13.92
N PHE A 29 -30.79 9.77 13.44
CA PHE A 29 -30.03 8.51 13.32
C PHE A 29 -29.20 8.41 12.03
N ILE A 30 -29.34 9.36 11.09
CA ILE A 30 -28.33 9.59 10.05
C ILE A 30 -27.26 10.48 10.67
N THR A 31 -26.54 9.96 11.66
CA THR A 31 -25.19 10.48 11.89
C THR A 31 -24.45 10.24 10.58
N PRO A 32 -23.88 11.26 9.92
CA PRO A 32 -22.88 10.97 8.92
C PRO A 32 -21.85 10.10 9.64
N ILE A 33 -21.68 8.87 9.16
CA ILE A 33 -20.45 8.17 9.46
C ILE A 33 -19.41 9.06 8.79
N ASN A 34 -18.84 9.97 9.57
CA ASN A 34 -17.58 10.59 9.23
C ASN A 34 -16.56 9.46 9.31
N THR A 35 -16.59 8.53 8.35
CA THR A 35 -15.34 8.03 7.84
C THR A 35 -14.70 9.28 7.28
N GLU A 36 -13.73 9.82 8.00
CA GLU A 36 -12.67 10.64 7.42
C GLU A 36 -11.97 9.79 6.35
N ALA A 37 -12.67 9.46 5.28
CA ALA A 37 -12.03 9.16 4.02
C ALA A 37 -11.48 10.51 3.61
N ALA A 38 -10.29 10.83 4.14
CA ALA A 38 -9.48 11.90 3.64
C ALA A 38 -9.57 11.81 2.11
N SER A 39 -10.03 12.91 1.50
CA SER A 39 -10.43 12.97 0.09
C SER A 39 -9.19 12.96 -0.79
N TYR A 40 -8.37 11.93 -0.62
CA TYR A 40 -7.16 11.72 -1.36
C TYR A 40 -7.55 11.39 -2.80
N THR A 41 -6.94 12.10 -3.73
CA THR A 41 -7.20 11.94 -5.15
C THR A 41 -5.91 11.61 -5.88
N PRO A 42 -5.95 10.78 -6.92
CA PRO A 42 -4.82 10.53 -7.79
C PRO A 42 -4.12 11.83 -8.21
N SER A 43 -2.84 11.96 -7.86
CA SER A 43 -1.99 13.03 -8.37
C SER A 43 -1.47 12.61 -9.75
N LEU A 44 -2.33 12.65 -10.76
CA LEU A 44 -2.05 12.11 -12.10
C LEU A 44 -1.09 13.03 -12.90
N ASN A 45 0.14 13.14 -12.42
CA ASN A 45 1.23 13.78 -13.15
C ASN A 45 1.93 12.71 -13.99
N LYS A 46 1.32 12.34 -15.13
CA LYS A 46 2.06 11.61 -16.18
C LYS A 46 3.28 12.46 -16.53
N GLY A 47 4.46 11.87 -16.45
CA GLY A 47 5.67 12.64 -16.59
C GLY A 47 6.93 11.81 -16.37
N THR A 48 8.01 12.36 -16.88
CA THR A 48 9.36 11.88 -16.63
C THR A 48 9.98 12.71 -15.52
N LYS A 49 10.56 12.05 -14.51
CA LYS A 49 11.46 12.66 -13.54
C LYS A 49 12.88 12.15 -13.77
N ILE A 50 13.85 13.04 -13.68
CA ILE A 50 15.27 12.70 -13.67
C ILE A 50 15.76 12.91 -12.25
N LEU A 51 16.25 11.86 -11.61
CA LEU A 51 16.92 11.92 -10.33
C LEU A 51 18.43 12.07 -10.58
N GLU A 52 19.14 12.79 -9.71
CA GLU A 52 20.59 12.98 -9.80
C GLU A 52 21.21 12.90 -8.40
N ILE A 53 22.30 12.16 -8.29
CA ILE A 53 23.10 12.10 -7.06
C ILE A 53 23.95 13.37 -6.97
N LYS A 54 23.53 14.33 -6.15
CA LYS A 54 24.36 15.52 -5.86
C LYS A 54 25.47 15.23 -4.86
N THR A 55 25.16 14.43 -3.85
CA THR A 55 26.08 14.01 -2.79
C THR A 55 25.68 12.62 -2.33
N TYR A 56 26.66 11.76 -2.05
CA TYR A 56 26.42 10.47 -1.42
C TYR A 56 27.57 10.10 -0.49
N ASN A 57 27.23 9.75 0.75
CA ASN A 57 28.16 9.22 1.73
C ASN A 57 27.66 7.82 2.14
N LYS A 58 28.29 6.79 1.59
CA LYS A 58 27.93 5.40 1.84
C LYS A 58 27.99 5.03 3.32
N THR A 59 29.01 5.47 4.04
CA THR A 59 29.18 5.15 5.47
C THR A 59 28.05 5.74 6.30
N SER A 60 27.72 7.02 6.08
CA SER A 60 26.60 7.66 6.77
C SER A 60 25.26 7.02 6.40
N TRP A 61 25.08 6.64 5.13
CA TRP A 61 23.87 5.97 4.66
C TRP A 61 23.66 4.63 5.35
N MET A 62 24.67 3.75 5.35
CA MET A 62 24.59 2.42 5.95
C MET A 62 24.34 2.45 7.47
N ASN A 63 24.66 3.56 8.14
CA ASN A 63 24.36 3.76 9.55
C ASN A 63 22.88 4.10 9.82
N VAL A 64 22.12 4.49 8.80
CA VAL A 64 20.71 4.91 8.88
C VAL A 64 19.80 3.93 8.15
N VAL A 65 20.23 3.45 6.98
CA VAL A 65 19.50 2.53 6.10
C VAL A 65 20.43 1.36 5.78
N ASN A 66 20.18 0.22 6.40
CA ASN A 66 20.97 -1.00 6.22
C ASN A 66 20.52 -1.78 4.97
N SER A 67 19.21 -1.84 4.74
CA SER A 67 18.58 -2.82 3.86
C SER A 67 18.37 -2.35 2.41
N PHE A 68 18.55 -1.05 2.14
CA PHE A 68 18.31 -0.45 0.82
C PHE A 68 19.39 0.59 0.51
N GLY A 69 19.74 0.73 -0.77
CA GLY A 69 20.75 1.69 -1.21
C GLY A 69 20.38 2.41 -2.50
N PRO A 70 21.11 3.49 -2.84
CA PRO A 70 20.90 4.21 -4.09
C PRO A 70 21.15 3.34 -5.33
N ASP A 71 21.82 2.20 -5.21
CA ASP A 71 21.98 1.20 -6.26
C ASP A 71 20.64 0.69 -6.79
N GLU A 72 19.59 0.71 -5.96
CA GLU A 72 18.24 0.48 -6.45
C GLU A 72 17.91 1.45 -7.58
N TRP A 73 18.05 2.76 -7.38
CA TRP A 73 17.67 3.76 -8.39
C TRP A 73 18.72 4.05 -9.45
N PHE A 74 20.00 3.89 -9.13
CA PHE A 74 21.12 4.35 -9.93
C PHE A 74 22.01 3.20 -10.44
N GLY A 75 21.73 1.95 -10.04
CA GLY A 75 22.48 0.77 -10.43
C GLY A 75 23.93 0.80 -9.94
N GLU A 76 24.82 0.28 -10.78
CA GLU A 76 26.27 0.20 -10.50
C GLU A 76 26.93 1.57 -10.27
N ASN A 77 26.30 2.67 -10.71
CA ASN A 77 26.81 4.04 -10.60
C ASN A 77 26.32 4.78 -9.35
N SER A 78 25.69 4.08 -8.41
CA SER A 78 25.07 4.67 -7.22
C SER A 78 26.03 5.34 -6.24
N ASN A 79 27.33 5.10 -6.39
CA ASN A 79 28.38 5.74 -5.62
C ASN A 79 29.01 6.96 -6.32
N ILE A 80 28.53 7.34 -7.51
CA ILE A 80 29.13 8.40 -8.33
C ILE A 80 28.25 9.65 -8.26
N THR A 81 28.82 10.76 -7.78
CA THR A 81 28.20 12.08 -7.89
C THR A 81 27.95 12.43 -9.36
N GLY A 82 26.74 12.90 -9.68
CA GLY A 82 26.29 13.18 -11.04
C GLY A 82 25.66 11.97 -11.75
N ALA A 83 25.64 10.79 -11.12
CA ALA A 83 24.83 9.68 -11.62
C ALA A 83 23.35 10.10 -11.64
N ARG A 84 22.68 9.79 -12.75
CA ARG A 84 21.27 10.14 -12.96
C ARG A 84 20.41 8.88 -12.96
N SER A 85 19.09 9.02 -12.89
CA SER A 85 18.17 7.95 -13.25
C SER A 85 16.90 8.56 -13.80
N LYS A 86 16.25 7.85 -14.71
CA LYS A 86 15.03 8.34 -15.37
C LYS A 86 13.85 7.46 -14.97
N VAL A 87 12.83 8.11 -14.42
CA VAL A 87 11.60 7.45 -13.99
C VAL A 87 10.43 8.07 -14.73
N THR A 88 9.68 7.24 -15.45
CA THR A 88 8.50 7.68 -16.22
C THR A 88 7.25 7.03 -15.68
N THR A 89 6.31 7.83 -15.17
CA THR A 89 4.99 7.33 -14.77
C THR A 89 4.10 7.23 -16.01
N VAL A 90 3.60 6.02 -16.32
CA VAL A 90 2.87 5.72 -17.55
C VAL A 90 1.38 5.45 -17.33
N ALA A 91 1.02 4.93 -16.16
CA ALA A 91 -0.36 4.58 -15.85
C ALA A 91 -0.71 4.88 -14.39
N TRP A 92 -1.98 5.19 -14.16
CA TRP A 92 -2.59 5.29 -12.86
C TRP A 92 -4.04 4.85 -12.99
N TYR A 93 -4.42 3.76 -12.33
CA TYR A 93 -5.79 3.23 -12.41
C TYR A 93 -6.26 2.71 -11.04
N PHE A 94 -7.56 2.59 -10.88
CA PHE A 94 -8.16 2.00 -9.68
C PHE A 94 -8.03 0.48 -9.73
N SER A 95 -7.69 -0.12 -8.60
CA SER A 95 -7.63 -1.58 -8.45
C SER A 95 -8.00 -1.98 -7.04
N ASN A 96 -8.45 -3.22 -6.91
CA ASN A 96 -8.61 -3.88 -5.61
C ASN A 96 -7.55 -4.97 -5.48
N PHE A 97 -6.98 -5.08 -4.28
CA PHE A 97 -5.99 -6.09 -3.96
C PHE A 97 -6.45 -6.90 -2.75
N THR A 98 -6.40 -8.22 -2.89
CA THR A 98 -6.50 -9.14 -1.75
C THR A 98 -5.18 -9.16 -0.97
N THR A 99 -5.18 -9.54 0.30
CA THR A 99 -3.94 -9.74 1.08
C THR A 99 -2.92 -10.64 0.39
N PHE A 100 -3.33 -11.79 -0.17
CA PHE A 100 -2.44 -12.69 -0.90
C PHE A 100 -1.68 -11.96 -2.01
N ARG A 101 -2.41 -11.17 -2.81
CA ARG A 101 -1.83 -10.42 -3.93
C ARG A 101 -0.83 -9.38 -3.45
N LEU A 102 -1.10 -8.69 -2.34
CA LEU A 102 -0.13 -7.75 -1.76
C LEU A 102 1.09 -8.48 -1.19
N PHE A 103 0.93 -9.65 -0.58
CA PHE A 103 2.08 -10.42 -0.13
C PHE A 103 2.98 -10.81 -1.31
N THR A 104 2.40 -11.33 -2.39
CA THR A 104 3.17 -11.87 -3.52
C THR A 104 3.70 -10.81 -4.48
N GLU A 105 2.94 -9.75 -4.74
CA GLU A 105 3.31 -8.74 -5.74
C GLU A 105 3.99 -7.51 -5.13
N PHE A 106 3.93 -7.35 -3.81
CA PHE A 106 4.38 -6.11 -3.16
C PHE A 106 5.32 -6.34 -1.97
N MET A 107 5.03 -7.30 -1.10
CA MET A 107 5.83 -7.53 0.09
C MET A 107 7.05 -8.42 -0.18
N LEU A 108 6.85 -9.57 -0.83
CA LEU A 108 7.91 -10.53 -1.14
C LEU A 108 8.81 -10.02 -2.27
N SER A 109 10.11 -10.35 -2.20
CA SER A 109 10.97 -10.28 -3.38
C SER A 109 10.59 -11.36 -4.40
N GLU A 110 10.99 -11.18 -5.66
CA GLU A 110 10.77 -12.20 -6.70
C GLU A 110 11.40 -13.55 -6.32
N GLU A 111 12.60 -13.50 -5.74
CA GLU A 111 13.32 -14.70 -5.27
C GLU A 111 12.56 -15.41 -4.14
N GLU A 112 12.06 -14.67 -3.15
CA GLU A 112 11.29 -15.24 -2.04
C GLU A 112 9.96 -15.81 -2.52
N PHE A 113 9.28 -15.14 -3.45
CA PHE A 113 8.05 -15.64 -4.05
C PHE A 113 8.29 -16.96 -4.78
N LEU A 114 9.33 -17.03 -5.63
CA LEU A 114 9.69 -18.25 -6.36
C LEU A 114 10.13 -19.37 -5.41
N TYR A 115 10.86 -19.02 -4.36
CA TYR A 115 11.28 -19.96 -3.32
C TYR A 115 10.09 -20.59 -2.61
N LEU A 116 9.17 -19.77 -2.08
CA LEU A 116 7.96 -20.27 -1.41
C LEU A 116 7.06 -21.04 -2.36
N LEU A 117 6.95 -20.62 -3.63
CA LEU A 117 6.23 -21.37 -4.65
C LEU A 117 6.84 -22.76 -4.84
N SER A 118 8.16 -22.87 -4.91
CA SER A 118 8.85 -24.15 -5.06
C SER A 118 8.62 -25.10 -3.87
N ILE A 119 8.65 -24.57 -2.64
CA ILE A 119 8.36 -25.35 -1.43
C ILE A 119 6.91 -25.80 -1.42
N ASN A 120 5.97 -24.91 -1.78
CA ASN A 120 4.56 -25.25 -1.81
C ASN A 120 4.22 -26.29 -2.88
N MET A 121 4.97 -26.33 -4.00
CA MET A 121 4.80 -27.34 -5.04
C MET A 121 5.42 -28.70 -4.67
N THR A 122 6.53 -28.71 -3.93
CA THR A 122 7.27 -29.93 -3.58
C THR A 122 6.81 -30.53 -2.25
N THR A 123 6.41 -29.68 -1.31
CA THR A 123 5.98 -30.02 0.05
C THR A 123 4.75 -29.19 0.45
N PRO A 124 3.59 -29.39 -0.20
CA PRO A 124 2.40 -28.56 0.01
C PRO A 124 1.89 -28.56 1.46
N ASP A 125 2.09 -29.67 2.18
CA ASP A 125 1.67 -29.82 3.58
C ASP A 125 2.53 -28.98 4.55
N LEU A 126 3.68 -28.46 4.09
CA LEU A 126 4.61 -27.74 4.95
C LEU A 126 4.15 -26.30 5.22
N ILE A 127 3.88 -25.52 4.16
CA ILE A 127 3.63 -24.07 4.29
C ILE A 127 2.23 -23.62 3.83
N ASN A 128 1.48 -24.45 3.10
CA ASN A 128 0.18 -24.13 2.50
C ASN A 128 0.11 -22.67 1.98
N PHE A 129 1.07 -22.31 1.14
CA PHE A 129 1.20 -20.99 0.54
C PHE A 129 0.25 -20.86 -0.65
N THR A 130 -1.02 -20.66 -0.35
CA THR A 130 -2.09 -20.54 -1.35
C THR A 130 -2.92 -19.30 -1.12
N LYS A 131 -3.54 -18.79 -2.20
CA LYS A 131 -4.48 -17.67 -2.13
C LYS A 131 -5.57 -17.89 -1.08
N ASN A 132 -6.15 -19.08 -1.04
CA ASN A 132 -7.24 -19.40 -0.10
C ASN A 132 -6.75 -19.42 1.35
N SER A 133 -5.57 -19.99 1.62
CA SER A 133 -4.98 -20.03 2.96
C SER A 133 -4.70 -18.62 3.50
N ILE A 134 -4.04 -17.77 2.70
CA ILE A 134 -3.72 -16.41 3.12
C ILE A 134 -4.98 -15.53 3.23
N ASN A 135 -5.85 -15.53 2.23
CA ASN A 135 -7.04 -14.66 2.26
C ASN A 135 -8.09 -15.10 3.27
N SER A 136 -8.15 -16.37 3.68
CA SER A 136 -9.05 -16.80 4.77
C SER A 136 -8.52 -16.39 6.14
N THR A 137 -7.20 -16.39 6.31
CA THR A 137 -6.55 -15.98 7.57
C THR A 137 -6.52 -14.45 7.72
N TYR A 138 -6.31 -13.74 6.61
CA TYR A 138 -6.21 -12.28 6.54
C TYR A 138 -7.23 -11.75 5.51
N PRO A 139 -8.54 -11.75 5.83
CA PRO A 139 -9.63 -11.50 4.88
C PRO A 139 -9.86 -10.01 4.60
N ARG A 140 -8.79 -9.31 4.25
CA ARG A 140 -8.85 -7.88 3.88
C ARG A 140 -8.80 -7.71 2.37
N GLU A 141 -9.63 -6.79 1.91
CA GLU A 141 -9.57 -6.23 0.57
C GLU A 141 -9.10 -4.78 0.69
N TYR A 142 -8.19 -4.41 -0.19
CA TYR A 142 -7.55 -3.10 -0.19
C TYR A 142 -7.91 -2.37 -1.46
N GLU A 143 -8.63 -1.27 -1.31
CA GLU A 143 -8.84 -0.34 -2.40
C GLU A 143 -7.55 0.46 -2.62
N THR A 144 -6.97 0.31 -3.81
CA THR A 144 -5.72 0.96 -4.16
C THR A 144 -5.86 1.74 -5.45
N TRP A 145 -4.94 2.68 -5.62
CA TRP A 145 -4.54 3.07 -6.94
C TRP A 145 -3.30 2.30 -7.34
N THR A 146 -3.27 1.76 -8.55
CA THR A 146 -2.07 1.14 -9.10
C THR A 146 -1.38 2.10 -10.03
N VAL A 147 -0.12 2.40 -9.73
CA VAL A 147 0.73 3.23 -10.58
C VAL A 147 1.68 2.35 -11.38
N GLY A 148 1.56 2.44 -12.70
CA GLY A 148 2.52 1.87 -13.64
C GLY A 148 3.64 2.86 -13.93
N TRP A 149 4.89 2.42 -13.84
CA TRP A 149 6.05 3.23 -14.16
C TRP A 149 7.15 2.44 -14.85
N ASN A 150 7.93 3.13 -15.68
CA ASN A 150 9.13 2.60 -16.29
C ASN A 150 10.34 3.25 -15.63
N LYS A 151 11.33 2.44 -15.30
CA LYS A 151 12.60 2.87 -14.74
C LYS A 151 13.71 2.60 -15.74
N LEU A 152 14.56 3.59 -15.93
CA LEU A 152 15.77 3.46 -16.72
C LEU A 152 16.96 3.86 -15.83
N ASN A 153 17.76 2.87 -15.47
CA ASN A 153 19.02 3.05 -14.73
C ASN A 153 20.06 3.64 -15.70
N TYR A 154 20.75 4.69 -15.29
CA TYR A 154 21.62 5.50 -16.17
C TYR A 154 23.02 4.91 -16.37
N SER A 155 23.59 5.23 -17.53
CA SER A 155 25.03 5.21 -17.83
C SER A 155 25.52 6.64 -17.99
N THR A 156 26.81 6.92 -17.74
CA THR A 156 27.43 8.26 -17.85
C THR A 156 27.39 8.93 -19.24
N GLY A 157 26.81 8.28 -20.26
CA GLY A 157 26.65 8.80 -21.62
C GLY A 157 25.26 9.39 -21.94
N ILE A 158 25.07 9.85 -23.18
CA ILE A 158 23.79 10.36 -23.68
C ILE A 158 22.75 9.23 -23.68
N LEU A 159 21.62 9.45 -23.00
CA LEU A 159 20.48 8.52 -22.91
C LEU A 159 19.89 8.21 -24.30
N LYS A 160 19.70 6.93 -24.64
CA LYS A 160 18.99 6.50 -25.86
C LYS A 160 17.56 6.03 -25.51
N GLU A 161 16.59 6.34 -26.36
CA GLU A 161 15.15 6.01 -26.13
C GLU A 161 14.84 4.50 -26.10
N THR A 162 15.76 3.68 -26.60
CA THR A 162 15.62 2.22 -26.77
C THR A 162 16.08 1.41 -25.58
N ASP A 163 16.63 2.04 -24.54
CA ASP A 163 17.25 1.32 -23.44
C ASP A 163 16.18 0.66 -22.54
N ASN A 164 16.44 -0.60 -22.17
CA ASN A 164 15.54 -1.63 -21.64
C ASN A 164 14.47 -1.11 -20.66
N LYS A 165 13.19 -1.16 -21.06
CA LYS A 165 12.06 -0.64 -20.28
C LYS A 165 11.45 -1.75 -19.42
N SER A 166 11.86 -1.84 -18.15
CA SER A 166 11.09 -2.63 -17.18
C SER A 166 9.87 -1.82 -16.72
N SER A 167 8.68 -2.41 -16.86
CA SER A 167 7.43 -1.84 -16.35
C SER A 167 7.13 -2.39 -14.96
N TYR A 168 6.99 -1.49 -14.00
CA TYR A 168 6.70 -1.78 -12.60
C TYR A 168 5.31 -1.27 -12.24
N PHE A 169 4.64 -1.99 -11.34
CA PHE A 169 3.35 -1.60 -10.80
C PHE A 169 3.45 -1.47 -9.28
N PHE A 170 3.00 -0.35 -8.75
CA PHE A 170 3.04 -0.07 -7.31
C PHE A 170 1.61 0.21 -6.80
N PRO A 171 1.12 -0.53 -5.79
CA PRO A 171 -0.16 -0.25 -5.15
C PRO A 171 -0.03 0.91 -4.14
N ILE A 172 -0.89 1.91 -4.26
CA ILE A 172 -1.02 3.05 -3.36
C ILE A 172 -2.35 2.91 -2.63
N PHE A 173 -2.31 2.66 -1.33
CA PHE A 173 -3.53 2.53 -0.55
C PHE A 173 -4.32 3.84 -0.52
N ARG A 174 -5.65 3.75 -0.68
CA ARG A 174 -6.49 4.95 -0.57
C ARG A 174 -6.49 5.53 0.84
N GLN A 175 -6.26 4.67 1.84
CA GLN A 175 -6.15 5.06 3.24
C GLN A 175 -4.73 4.76 3.73
N PRO A 176 -3.92 5.77 4.09
CA PRO A 176 -2.54 5.57 4.57
C PRO A 176 -2.42 4.57 5.73
N ALA A 177 -3.42 4.50 6.61
CA ALA A 177 -3.47 3.54 7.73
C ALA A 177 -3.42 2.07 7.27
N GLN A 178 -3.77 1.78 6.02
CA GLN A 178 -3.70 0.42 5.47
C GLN A 178 -2.25 -0.06 5.27
N TYR A 179 -1.27 0.83 5.12
CA TYR A 179 0.15 0.44 5.10
C TYR A 179 0.57 -0.26 6.40
N ARG A 180 0.09 0.24 7.55
CA ARG A 180 0.32 -0.43 8.83
C ARG A 180 -0.35 -1.79 8.88
N SER A 181 -1.62 -1.87 8.45
CA SER A 181 -2.37 -3.13 8.44
C SER A 181 -1.70 -4.21 7.61
N ILE A 182 -1.23 -3.89 6.40
CA ILE A 182 -0.57 -4.89 5.55
C ILE A 182 0.81 -5.30 6.10
N LEU A 183 1.56 -4.36 6.70
CA LEU A 183 2.83 -4.67 7.36
C LEU A 183 2.63 -5.64 8.52
N ASP A 184 1.66 -5.38 9.39
CA ASP A 184 1.35 -6.24 10.54
C ASP A 184 0.88 -7.63 10.08
N ASP A 185 -0.04 -7.69 9.11
CA ASP A 185 -0.53 -8.96 8.57
C ASP A 185 0.62 -9.76 7.92
N TYR A 186 1.50 -9.10 7.17
CA TYR A 186 2.68 -9.72 6.55
C TYR A 186 3.65 -10.25 7.59
N ASN A 187 4.06 -9.44 8.57
CA ASN A 187 5.01 -9.85 9.60
C ASN A 187 4.45 -10.99 10.47
N ASN A 188 3.15 -10.98 10.77
CA ASN A 188 2.50 -12.08 11.48
C ASN A 188 2.49 -13.38 10.66
N TRP A 189 2.30 -13.27 9.34
CA TRP A 189 2.36 -14.41 8.44
C TRP A 189 3.80 -14.93 8.29
N THR A 190 4.79 -14.07 8.03
CA THR A 190 6.18 -14.47 7.88
C THR A 190 6.75 -15.08 9.16
N ALA A 191 6.35 -14.59 10.34
CA ALA A 191 6.76 -15.21 11.61
C ALA A 191 6.33 -16.68 11.70
N LYS A 192 5.09 -17.00 11.31
CA LYS A 192 4.56 -18.38 11.30
C LYS A 192 5.30 -19.24 10.26
N ILE A 193 5.49 -18.73 9.06
CA ILE A 193 6.18 -19.44 7.98
C ILE A 193 7.65 -19.67 8.32
N ASN A 194 8.35 -18.65 8.83
CA ASN A 194 9.76 -18.75 9.22
C ASN A 194 9.97 -19.74 10.36
N GLN A 195 9.03 -19.87 11.29
CA GLN A 195 9.10 -20.93 12.30
C GLN A 195 9.12 -22.33 11.65
N ILE A 196 8.25 -22.55 10.66
CA ILE A 196 8.17 -23.83 9.93
C ILE A 196 9.44 -24.06 9.11
N LEU A 197 9.86 -23.07 8.32
CA LEU A 197 11.05 -23.14 7.48
C LEU A 197 12.31 -23.43 8.32
N ASN A 198 12.49 -22.69 9.41
CA ASN A 198 13.63 -22.88 10.32
C ASN A 198 13.61 -24.27 10.98
N SER A 199 12.44 -24.75 11.42
CA SER A 199 12.30 -26.11 11.97
C SER A 199 12.60 -27.22 10.96
N SER A 200 12.51 -26.90 9.66
CA SER A 200 12.78 -27.79 8.54
C SER A 200 14.20 -27.62 7.97
N GLY A 201 15.05 -26.79 8.59
CA GLY A 201 16.41 -26.50 8.10
C GLY A 201 16.43 -25.69 6.79
N MET A 202 15.35 -24.99 6.48
CA MET A 202 15.18 -24.18 5.28
C MET A 202 15.48 -22.70 5.55
N ALA A 203 15.82 -21.96 4.49
CA ALA A 203 16.05 -20.52 4.58
C ALA A 203 14.75 -19.79 4.94
N THR A 204 14.85 -18.74 5.76
CA THR A 204 13.70 -17.89 6.12
C THR A 204 13.48 -16.79 5.10
N ILE A 205 12.24 -16.29 5.02
CA ILE A 205 11.88 -15.10 4.25
C ILE A 205 11.95 -13.84 5.11
N SER A 206 12.06 -12.69 4.45
CA SER A 206 12.25 -11.39 5.10
C SER A 206 11.02 -10.93 5.86
N ASN A 207 11.24 -10.32 7.03
CA ASN A 207 10.27 -9.46 7.72
C ASN A 207 10.73 -8.00 7.61
N TYR A 208 9.84 -7.07 7.91
CA TYR A 208 10.17 -5.65 7.85
C TYR A 208 9.88 -4.97 9.17
N THR A 209 10.82 -4.17 9.66
CA THR A 209 10.49 -3.14 10.65
C THR A 209 9.67 -2.04 9.96
N GLU A 210 9.05 -1.16 10.74
CA GLU A 210 8.36 0.02 10.24
C GLU A 210 9.28 0.91 9.40
N HIS A 211 10.53 1.05 9.83
CA HIS A 211 11.54 1.86 9.16
C HIS A 211 11.98 1.22 7.84
N ASP A 212 12.28 -0.08 7.85
CA ASP A 212 12.62 -0.83 6.64
C ASP A 212 11.47 -0.79 5.64
N PHE A 213 10.24 -0.93 6.12
CA PHE A 213 9.06 -0.86 5.26
C PHE A 213 8.91 0.52 4.62
N LEU A 214 9.06 1.61 5.39
CA LEU A 214 9.03 2.96 4.82
C LEU A 214 10.09 3.15 3.73
N TRP A 215 11.32 2.66 3.94
CA TRP A 215 12.37 2.71 2.92
C TRP A 215 12.02 1.87 1.70
N LYS A 216 11.51 0.65 1.89
CA LYS A 216 10.99 -0.19 0.81
C LYS A 216 9.96 0.57 -0.03
N LEU A 217 8.96 1.20 0.61
CA LEU A 217 7.96 2.00 -0.10
C LEU A 217 8.60 3.08 -0.98
N ILE A 218 9.56 3.82 -0.42
CA ILE A 218 10.26 4.88 -1.14
C ILE A 218 10.98 4.29 -2.37
N PHE A 219 11.80 3.26 -2.18
CA PHE A 219 12.62 2.67 -3.25
C PHE A 219 11.80 1.97 -4.34
N ASP A 220 10.70 1.31 -3.96
CA ASP A 220 9.72 0.71 -4.86
C ASP A 220 8.90 1.76 -5.64
N GLY A 221 9.10 3.03 -5.33
CA GLY A 221 8.61 4.14 -6.14
C GLY A 221 7.30 4.72 -5.64
N LEU A 222 7.07 4.76 -4.31
CA LEU A 222 5.92 5.42 -3.69
C LEU A 222 5.58 6.74 -4.40
N ARG A 223 4.31 6.87 -4.77
CA ARG A 223 3.73 8.13 -5.25
C ARG A 223 2.62 8.51 -4.27
N ALA A 224 2.62 9.76 -3.87
CA ALA A 224 1.60 10.28 -2.98
C ALA A 224 0.46 10.90 -3.79
N PRO A 225 -0.81 10.56 -3.47
CA PRO A 225 -1.98 11.27 -3.96
C PRO A 225 -2.06 12.68 -3.36
N LYS A 226 -2.91 13.54 -3.91
CA LYS A 226 -3.20 14.87 -3.36
C LYS A 226 -4.27 14.79 -2.27
N PRO A 227 -4.20 15.60 -1.19
CA PRO A 227 -3.09 16.49 -0.84
C PRO A 227 -1.86 15.70 -0.37
N THR A 228 -0.71 15.92 -1.04
CA THR A 228 0.50 15.10 -0.87
C THR A 228 1.04 15.13 0.55
N GLU A 229 1.12 16.32 1.15
CA GLU A 229 1.64 16.49 2.50
C GLU A 229 0.80 15.74 3.52
N SER A 230 -0.52 15.96 3.52
CA SER A 230 -1.45 15.27 4.41
C SER A 230 -1.37 13.75 4.26
N TYR A 231 -1.26 13.23 3.03
CA TYR A 231 -1.14 11.80 2.80
C TYR A 231 0.17 11.23 3.37
N LEU A 232 1.30 11.87 3.07
CA LEU A 232 2.62 11.42 3.52
C LEU A 232 2.77 11.54 5.05
N SER A 233 2.26 12.60 5.66
CA SER A 233 2.24 12.75 7.12
C SER A 233 1.40 11.65 7.77
N SER A 234 0.24 11.33 7.20
CA SER A 234 -0.61 10.24 7.70
C SER A 234 0.06 8.87 7.55
N LEU A 235 0.81 8.65 6.46
CA LEU A 235 1.61 7.44 6.26
C LEU A 235 2.72 7.33 7.32
N ILE A 236 3.54 8.37 7.47
CA ILE A 236 4.68 8.38 8.41
C ILE A 236 4.18 8.19 9.84
N ASN A 237 3.12 8.90 10.23
CA ASN A 237 2.53 8.76 11.55
C ASN A 237 1.90 7.37 11.75
N GLY A 238 1.20 6.84 10.74
CA GLY A 238 0.59 5.51 10.82
C GLY A 238 1.60 4.36 10.89
N LEU A 239 2.79 4.55 10.36
CA LEU A 239 3.91 3.62 10.51
C LEU A 239 4.77 3.91 11.75
N ASN A 240 4.48 4.94 12.56
CA ASN A 240 5.31 5.38 13.68
C ASN A 240 6.75 5.75 13.32
N CYS A 241 6.99 6.32 12.13
CA CYS A 241 8.33 6.68 11.64
C CYS A 241 8.67 8.17 11.84
N CYS A 242 8.03 8.86 12.79
CA CYS A 242 8.16 10.32 12.97
C CYS A 242 9.55 10.74 13.50
N ASP A 243 10.30 9.81 14.08
CA ASP A 243 11.66 9.99 14.58
C ASP A 243 12.72 10.00 13.45
N ILE A 244 12.43 9.33 12.34
CA ILE A 244 13.35 9.21 11.19
C ILE A 244 12.90 9.94 9.92
N ALA A 245 11.63 10.34 9.84
CA ALA A 245 11.06 10.96 8.64
C ALA A 245 10.14 12.14 8.97
N SER A 246 10.22 13.18 8.16
CA SER A 246 9.30 14.32 8.17
C SER A 246 8.94 14.72 6.75
N VAL A 247 7.77 15.34 6.59
CA VAL A 247 7.32 15.88 5.31
C VAL A 247 7.67 17.35 5.25
N MET A 248 8.34 17.77 4.19
CA MET A 248 8.62 19.18 3.92
C MET A 248 7.76 19.63 2.74
N ASP A 249 7.23 20.85 2.84
CA ASP A 249 6.51 21.49 1.75
C ASP A 249 7.46 21.73 0.58
N ASN A 250 7.04 21.37 -0.62
CA ASN A 250 7.73 21.78 -1.84
C ASN A 250 7.19 23.15 -2.27
N THR A 251 7.61 24.22 -1.60
CA THR A 251 7.46 25.60 -2.10
C THR A 251 8.49 25.91 -3.16
#